data_AF-A0A356K137-F1
#
_entry.id   AF-A0A356K137-F1
#
_cell.length_a   1.000
_cell.length_b   1.000
_cell.length_c   1.000
_cell.angle_alpha   90.00
_cell.angle_beta   90.00
_cell.angle_gamma   90.00
#
_symmetry.space_group_name_H-M   'P 1'
#
loop_
_entity.id
_entity.type
_entity.pdbx_description
1 polymer ?
#
loop_
_entity_poly.entity_id
_entity_poly.type
_entity_poly.pdbx_seq_one_letter_code
_entity_poly.pdbx_strand_id
1 'polypeptide(L)'
;MLENSEKLNNQAVHLASKGEYEDAIACLKRAITVENSNYLLWFNLGLTYHDAGKISLAKAAMEHAYRINPYDEDTLDSLASFCVSTKTFDEAMLYCAKGLELNPVNPHYWNTSGVVSFQQGDYVEAANFFEHAVSLSPHYYDALFNLRDTYQELNNKAGVQECNRMLESIKKTE
;
A
#
# COMPACT_ATOMS: atom_id res chain seq x y z
N MET A 1 -34.58 -11.54 -13.08
CA MET A 1 -33.81 -11.72 -11.83
C MET A 1 -33.03 -10.42 -11.66
N LEU A 2 -33.27 -9.66 -10.58
CA LEU A 2 -32.54 -8.41 -10.34
C LEU A 2 -31.05 -8.73 -10.22
N GLU A 3 -30.20 -7.92 -10.84
CA GLU A 3 -28.75 -8.03 -10.64
C GLU A 3 -28.43 -7.84 -9.14
N ASN A 4 -27.56 -8.70 -8.59
CA ASN A 4 -27.10 -8.64 -7.21
C ASN A 4 -25.64 -8.15 -7.21
N SER A 5 -25.37 -7.04 -6.51
CA SER A 5 -24.03 -6.44 -6.40
C SER A 5 -23.01 -7.43 -5.85
N GLU A 6 -23.36 -8.22 -4.84
CA GLU A 6 -22.48 -9.23 -4.23
C GLU A 6 -22.10 -10.32 -5.24
N LYS A 7 -23.07 -10.82 -6.02
CA LYS A 7 -22.81 -11.84 -7.03
C LYS A 7 -21.91 -11.30 -8.14
N LEU A 8 -22.15 -10.06 -8.58
CA LEU A 8 -21.31 -9.39 -9.57
C LEU A 8 -19.89 -9.16 -9.06
N ASN A 9 -19.74 -8.79 -7.78
CA ASN A 9 -18.46 -8.64 -7.11
C ASN A 9 -17.68 -9.95 -7.06
N ASN A 10 -18.32 -11.03 -6.59
CA ASN A 10 -17.67 -12.35 -6.51
C ASN A 10 -17.25 -12.86 -7.88
N GLN A 11 -18.07 -12.63 -8.91
CA GLN A 11 -17.71 -12.92 -10.29
C GLN A 11 -16.49 -12.10 -10.74
N ALA A 12 -16.45 -10.80 -10.45
CA ALA A 12 -15.34 -9.94 -10.82
C ALA A 12 -14.03 -10.36 -10.16
N VAL A 13 -14.04 -10.68 -8.86
CA VAL A 13 -12.86 -11.17 -8.13
C VAL A 13 -12.33 -12.48 -8.76
N HIS A 14 -13.23 -13.38 -9.15
CA HIS A 14 -12.85 -14.63 -9.83
C HIS A 14 -12.30 -14.42 -11.25
N LEU A 15 -12.79 -13.41 -11.97
CA LEU A 15 -12.26 -13.03 -13.29
C LEU A 15 -10.88 -12.39 -13.15
N ALA A 16 -10.71 -11.47 -12.20
CA ALA A 16 -9.45 -10.80 -11.92
C ALA A 16 -8.34 -11.79 -11.52
N SER A 17 -8.66 -12.82 -10.72
CA SER A 17 -7.69 -13.85 -10.35
C SER A 17 -7.20 -14.72 -11.51
N LYS A 18 -7.92 -14.69 -12.64
CA LYS A 18 -7.52 -15.34 -13.91
C LYS A 18 -6.82 -14.38 -14.88
N GLY A 19 -6.67 -13.11 -14.53
CA GLY A 19 -6.16 -12.07 -15.42
C GLY A 19 -7.18 -11.54 -16.44
N GLU A 20 -8.46 -11.90 -16.30
CA GLU A 20 -9.56 -11.42 -17.15
C GLU A 20 -10.05 -10.04 -16.67
N TYR A 21 -9.14 -9.06 -16.66
CA TYR A 21 -9.36 -7.77 -15.97
C TYR A 21 -10.49 -6.93 -16.58
N GLU A 22 -10.63 -6.91 -17.90
CA GLU A 22 -11.65 -6.14 -18.62
C GLU A 22 -13.06 -6.60 -18.24
N ASP A 23 -13.27 -7.91 -18.17
CA ASP A 23 -14.55 -8.50 -17.78
C ASP A 23 -14.81 -8.30 -16.28
N ALA A 24 -13.77 -8.42 -15.44
CA ALA A 24 -13.86 -8.10 -14.02
C ALA A 24 -14.29 -6.63 -13.78
N ILE A 25 -13.67 -5.68 -14.50
CA ILE A 25 -14.03 -4.26 -14.47
C ILE A 25 -15.48 -4.04 -14.90
N ALA A 26 -15.94 -4.73 -15.95
CA ALA A 26 -17.32 -4.62 -16.42
C ALA A 26 -18.32 -5.13 -15.36
N CYS A 27 -18.01 -6.25 -14.69
CA CYS A 27 -18.80 -6.77 -13.58
C CYS A 27 -18.85 -5.80 -12.39
N LEU A 28 -17.71 -5.21 -11.99
CA LEU A 28 -17.65 -4.25 -10.89
C LEU A 28 -18.41 -2.97 -11.21
N LYS A 29 -18.30 -2.43 -12.43
CA LYS A 29 -19.08 -1.27 -12.85
C LYS A 29 -20.58 -1.54 -12.77
N ARG A 30 -21.05 -2.72 -13.19
CA ARG A 30 -22.45 -3.12 -13.01
C ARG A 30 -22.82 -3.24 -11.52
N ALA A 31 -21.97 -3.84 -10.70
CA ALA A 31 -22.20 -3.93 -9.26
C ALA A 31 -22.37 -2.54 -8.63
N ILE A 32 -21.53 -1.58 -9.03
CA ILE A 32 -21.59 -0.18 -8.58
C ILE A 32 -22.87 0.52 -9.05
N THR A 33 -23.41 0.19 -10.23
CA THR A 33 -24.72 0.72 -10.65
C THR A 33 -25.88 0.22 -9.79
N VAL A 34 -25.74 -0.97 -9.19
CA VAL A 34 -26.72 -1.56 -8.27
C VAL A 34 -26.55 -0.98 -6.86
N GLU A 35 -25.31 -0.85 -6.38
CA GLU A 35 -25.00 -0.44 -5.00
C GLU A 35 -23.76 0.47 -4.95
N ASN A 36 -23.94 1.76 -5.23
CA ASN A 36 -22.82 2.69 -5.33
C ASN A 36 -22.16 3.07 -3.98
N SER A 37 -22.83 2.81 -2.86
CA SER A 37 -22.38 3.16 -1.51
C SER A 37 -21.61 2.04 -0.82
N ASN A 38 -21.35 0.93 -1.53
CA ASN A 38 -20.54 -0.16 -1.01
C ASN A 38 -19.07 0.07 -1.36
N TYR A 39 -18.27 0.43 -0.36
CA TYR A 39 -16.86 0.78 -0.56
C TYR A 39 -16.04 -0.39 -1.14
N LEU A 40 -16.41 -1.65 -0.82
CA LEU A 40 -15.69 -2.84 -1.30
C LEU A 40 -15.76 -2.98 -2.83
N LEU A 41 -16.84 -2.52 -3.46
CA LEU A 41 -16.96 -2.55 -4.92
C LEU A 41 -15.98 -1.58 -5.58
N TRP A 42 -15.81 -0.39 -4.98
CA TRP A 42 -14.83 0.61 -5.42
C TRP A 42 -13.40 0.18 -5.12
N PHE A 43 -13.18 -0.45 -3.97
CA PHE A 43 -11.90 -1.03 -3.57
C PHE A 43 -11.46 -2.12 -4.56
N ASN A 44 -12.32 -3.11 -4.82
CA ASN A 44 -12.05 -4.18 -5.78
C ASN A 44 -11.88 -3.65 -7.21
N LEU A 45 -12.61 -2.59 -7.58
CA LEU A 45 -12.40 -1.91 -8.87
C LEU A 45 -11.03 -1.24 -8.93
N GLY A 46 -10.58 -0.62 -7.82
CA GLY A 46 -9.25 -0.06 -7.68
C GLY A 46 -8.16 -1.09 -7.87
N LEU A 47 -8.24 -2.22 -7.15
CA LEU A 47 -7.30 -3.34 -7.30
C LEU A 47 -7.29 -3.90 -8.73
N THR A 48 -8.47 -4.13 -9.32
CA THR A 48 -8.57 -4.66 -10.69
C THR A 48 -7.98 -3.69 -11.72
N TYR A 49 -8.17 -2.37 -11.55
CA TYR A 49 -7.51 -1.39 -12.41
C TYR A 49 -5.99 -1.38 -12.22
N HIS A 50 -5.51 -1.54 -10.99
CA HIS A 50 -4.08 -1.63 -10.72
C HIS A 50 -3.46 -2.84 -11.43
N ASP A 51 -4.06 -4.01 -11.30
CA ASP A 51 -3.58 -5.24 -11.93
C ASP A 51 -3.64 -5.18 -13.46
N ALA A 52 -4.60 -4.41 -14.01
CA ALA A 52 -4.68 -4.09 -15.43
C ALA A 52 -3.68 -2.99 -15.89
N GLY A 53 -2.81 -2.49 -15.01
CA GLY A 53 -1.85 -1.42 -15.29
C GLY A 53 -2.47 -0.03 -15.44
N LYS A 54 -3.74 0.16 -15.08
CA LYS A 54 -4.51 1.41 -15.22
C LYS A 54 -4.41 2.25 -13.95
N ILE A 55 -3.18 2.63 -13.57
CA ILE A 55 -2.86 3.23 -12.26
C ILE A 55 -3.70 4.47 -11.91
N SER A 56 -3.92 5.39 -12.86
CA SER A 56 -4.74 6.59 -12.59
C SER A 56 -6.20 6.25 -12.27
N LEU A 57 -6.76 5.22 -12.92
CA LEU A 57 -8.12 4.75 -12.64
C LEU A 57 -8.18 3.98 -11.31
N ALA A 58 -7.11 3.24 -10.98
CA ALA A 58 -6.97 2.55 -9.71
C ALA A 58 -7.04 3.54 -8.54
N LYS A 59 -6.22 4.60 -8.59
CA LYS A 59 -6.23 5.68 -7.58
C LYS A 59 -7.60 6.32 -7.45
N ALA A 60 -8.24 6.69 -8.56
CA ALA A 60 -9.57 7.31 -8.52
C ALA A 60 -10.63 6.40 -7.87
N ALA A 61 -10.64 5.10 -8.20
CA ALA A 61 -11.56 4.15 -7.59
C ALA A 61 -11.28 3.95 -6.09
N MET A 62 -10.01 3.91 -5.70
CA MET A 62 -9.61 3.80 -4.30
C MET A 62 -9.95 5.05 -3.48
N GLU A 63 -9.83 6.26 -4.07
CA GLU A 63 -10.29 7.50 -3.46
C GLU A 63 -11.82 7.52 -3.27
N HIS A 64 -12.57 6.91 -4.20
CA HIS A 64 -14.01 6.70 -4.02
C HIS A 64 -14.32 5.75 -2.85
N ALA A 65 -13.59 4.63 -2.74
CA ALA A 65 -13.72 3.71 -1.63
C ALA A 65 -13.44 4.43 -0.29
N TYR A 66 -12.35 5.19 -0.23
CA TYR A 66 -11.96 5.98 0.95
C TYR A 66 -13.01 7.02 1.35
N ARG A 67 -13.64 7.71 0.38
CA ARG A 67 -14.73 8.66 0.66
C ARG A 67 -15.95 8.00 1.31
N ILE A 68 -16.21 6.72 1.01
CA ILE A 68 -17.32 5.95 1.59
C ILE A 68 -16.94 5.40 2.96
N ASN A 69 -15.76 4.79 3.08
CA ASN A 69 -15.22 4.27 4.33
C ASN A 69 -13.77 4.75 4.55
N PRO A 70 -13.55 5.82 5.33
CA PRO A 70 -12.22 6.36 5.55
C PRO A 70 -11.40 5.60 6.60
N TYR A 71 -11.98 4.56 7.21
CA TYR A 71 -11.39 3.79 8.31
C TYR A 71 -10.88 2.42 7.88
N ASP A 72 -10.94 2.11 6.58
CA ASP A 72 -10.45 0.85 6.02
C ASP A 72 -8.92 0.93 5.79
N GLU A 73 -8.16 0.16 6.56
CA GLU A 73 -6.69 0.19 6.50
C GLU A 73 -6.15 -0.26 5.14
N ASP A 74 -6.76 -1.26 4.49
CA ASP A 74 -6.32 -1.76 3.18
C ASP A 74 -6.49 -0.69 2.08
N THR A 75 -7.58 0.08 2.14
CA THR A 75 -7.83 1.22 1.25
C THR A 75 -6.78 2.32 1.44
N LEU A 76 -6.43 2.65 2.69
CA LEU A 76 -5.42 3.65 3.02
C LEU A 76 -4.02 3.24 2.58
N ASP A 77 -3.64 1.99 2.84
CA ASP A 77 -2.38 1.41 2.38
C ASP A 77 -2.28 1.47 0.84
N SER A 78 -3.33 1.01 0.15
CA SER A 78 -3.36 1.06 -1.32
C SER A 78 -3.21 2.48 -1.86
N LEU A 79 -3.86 3.46 -1.24
CA LEU A 79 -3.72 4.88 -1.63
C LEU A 79 -2.31 5.41 -1.39
N ALA A 80 -1.70 5.12 -0.24
CA ALA A 80 -0.32 5.50 0.04
C ALA A 80 0.64 4.88 -1.00
N SER A 81 0.51 3.58 -1.26
CA SER A 81 1.30 2.83 -2.25
C SER A 81 1.13 3.38 -3.68
N PHE A 82 -0.10 3.71 -4.10
CA PHE A 82 -0.34 4.34 -5.41
C PHE A 82 0.25 5.74 -5.51
N CYS A 83 0.21 6.51 -4.42
CA CYS A 83 0.83 7.83 -4.37
C CYS A 83 2.36 7.75 -4.47
N VAL A 84 2.98 6.75 -3.82
CA VAL A 84 4.42 6.47 -3.97
C VAL A 84 4.76 6.13 -5.43
N SER A 85 4.04 5.20 -6.05
CA SER A 85 4.34 4.75 -7.41
C SER A 85 4.15 5.84 -8.47
N THR A 86 3.24 6.79 -8.21
CA THR A 86 2.99 7.95 -9.07
C THR A 86 3.77 9.20 -8.67
N LYS A 87 4.63 9.11 -7.64
CA LYS A 87 5.46 10.19 -7.10
C LYS A 87 4.68 11.40 -6.58
N THR A 88 3.42 11.20 -6.19
CA THR A 88 2.62 12.21 -5.48
C THR A 88 2.89 12.12 -3.98
N PHE A 89 4.12 12.47 -3.60
CA PHE A 89 4.68 12.22 -2.27
C PHE A 89 3.91 12.89 -1.12
N ASP A 90 3.43 14.12 -1.31
CA ASP A 90 2.63 14.81 -0.27
C ASP A 90 1.34 14.05 0.05
N GLU A 91 0.69 13.47 -0.96
CA GLU A 91 -0.50 12.64 -0.77
C GLU A 91 -0.16 11.30 -0.12
N ALA A 92 0.98 10.70 -0.47
CA ALA A 92 1.45 9.47 0.18
C ALA A 92 1.64 9.71 1.69
N MET A 93 2.33 10.78 2.08
CA MET A 93 2.52 11.16 3.48
C MET A 93 1.19 11.43 4.20
N LEU A 94 0.23 12.07 3.52
CA LEU A 94 -1.11 12.29 4.06
C LEU A 94 -1.84 10.97 4.37
N TYR A 95 -1.79 9.99 3.46
CA TYR A 95 -2.44 8.70 3.68
C TYR A 95 -1.71 7.84 4.72
N CYS A 96 -0.38 7.89 4.76
CA CYS A 96 0.39 7.28 5.86
C CYS A 96 0.02 7.87 7.22
N ALA A 97 -0.09 9.20 7.32
CA ALA A 97 -0.49 9.87 8.56
C ALA A 97 -1.89 9.44 9.01
N LYS A 98 -2.86 9.38 8.09
CA LYS A 98 -4.22 8.87 8.38
C LYS A 98 -4.20 7.41 8.83
N GLY A 99 -3.40 6.57 8.18
CA GLY A 99 -3.21 5.17 8.59
C GLY A 99 -2.67 5.06 10.02
N LEU A 100 -1.69 5.90 10.37
CA LEU A 100 -1.13 5.98 11.72
C LEU A 100 -2.11 6.56 12.75
N GLU A 101 -3.06 7.42 12.35
CA GLU A 101 -4.16 7.85 13.23
C GLU A 101 -5.07 6.67 13.62
N LEU A 102 -5.28 5.71 12.72
CA LEU A 102 -6.06 4.50 12.99
C LEU A 102 -5.27 3.45 13.78
N ASN A 103 -4.02 3.24 13.37
CA ASN A 103 -3.13 2.24 13.95
C ASN A 103 -1.72 2.81 14.14
N PRO A 104 -1.45 3.47 15.28
CA PRO A 104 -0.18 4.16 15.53
C PRO A 104 1.05 3.25 15.57
N VAL A 105 0.84 1.94 15.78
CA VAL A 105 1.92 0.94 15.93
C VAL A 105 2.09 0.09 14.68
N ASN A 106 1.46 0.46 13.56
CA ASN A 106 1.64 -0.25 12.30
C ASN A 106 2.99 0.12 11.65
N PRO A 107 3.98 -0.80 11.60
CA PRO A 107 5.29 -0.51 11.03
C PRO A 107 5.25 -0.27 9.51
N HIS A 108 4.18 -0.70 8.82
CA HIS A 108 4.04 -0.54 7.39
C HIS A 108 3.98 0.94 7.00
N TYR A 109 3.16 1.75 7.67
CA TYR A 109 3.04 3.18 7.35
C TYR A 109 4.34 3.94 7.63
N TRP A 110 5.08 3.58 8.69
CA TRP A 110 6.42 4.13 8.94
C TRP A 110 7.40 3.76 7.82
N ASN A 111 7.42 2.50 7.38
CA ASN A 111 8.23 2.09 6.24
C ASN A 111 7.86 2.86 4.96
N THR A 112 6.58 3.02 4.67
CA THR A 112 6.12 3.75 3.47
C THR A 112 6.52 5.23 3.51
N SER A 113 6.42 5.91 4.66
CA SER A 113 6.96 7.27 4.86
C SER A 113 8.48 7.34 4.65
N GLY A 114 9.21 6.31 5.07
CA GLY A 114 10.64 6.17 4.80
C GLY A 114 10.94 6.03 3.31
N VAL A 115 10.16 5.23 2.58
CA VAL A 115 10.29 5.08 1.11
C VAL A 115 10.06 6.42 0.41
N VAL A 116 9.05 7.19 0.84
CA VAL A 116 8.80 8.53 0.31
C VAL A 116 10.02 9.43 0.49
N SER A 117 10.54 9.52 1.73
CA SER A 117 11.69 10.38 2.06
C SER A 117 12.94 9.96 1.30
N PHE A 118 13.18 8.65 1.16
CA PHE A 118 14.28 8.09 0.38
C PHE A 118 14.19 8.50 -1.09
N GLN A 119 13.00 8.40 -1.71
CA GLN A 119 12.80 8.79 -3.10
C GLN A 119 12.92 10.31 -3.33
N GLN A 120 12.69 11.12 -2.30
CA GLN A 120 12.93 12.56 -2.31
C GLN A 120 14.42 12.91 -2.08
N GLY A 121 15.26 11.93 -1.73
CA GLY A 121 16.67 12.11 -1.42
C GLY A 121 16.94 12.60 0.01
N ASP A 122 15.92 12.67 0.87
CA ASP A 122 16.08 12.95 2.29
C ASP A 122 16.39 11.67 3.05
N TYR A 123 17.65 11.23 2.93
CA TYR A 123 18.10 9.98 3.52
C TYR A 123 18.15 10.02 5.05
N VAL A 124 18.29 11.20 5.66
CA VAL A 124 18.28 11.33 7.12
C VAL A 124 16.88 11.04 7.64
N GLU A 125 15.86 11.65 7.05
CA GLU A 125 14.48 11.42 7.47
C GLU A 125 14.00 10.01 7.10
N ALA A 126 14.44 9.49 5.94
CA ALA A 126 14.20 8.10 5.58
C ALA A 126 14.74 7.14 6.65
N ALA A 127 15.96 7.35 7.15
CA ALA A 127 16.54 6.52 8.20
C ALA A 127 15.70 6.60 9.49
N ASN A 128 15.27 7.79 9.92
CA ASN A 128 14.39 7.95 11.08
C ASN A 128 13.11 7.11 10.95
N PHE A 129 12.44 7.19 9.80
CA PHE A 129 11.21 6.44 9.56
C PHE A 129 11.43 4.92 9.51
N PHE A 130 12.48 4.46 8.82
CA PHE A 130 12.79 3.04 8.78
C PHE A 130 13.24 2.49 10.14
N GLU A 131 14.03 3.24 10.91
CA GLU A 131 14.40 2.89 12.29
C GLU A 131 13.16 2.74 13.17
N HIS A 132 12.18 3.65 13.04
CA HIS A 132 10.90 3.52 13.73
C HIS A 132 10.14 2.25 13.31
N ALA A 133 10.04 1.96 12.01
CA ALA A 133 9.40 0.73 11.51
C ALA A 133 10.07 -0.53 12.07
N VAL A 134 11.41 -0.59 12.07
CA VAL A 134 12.20 -1.70 12.62
C VAL A 134 12.06 -1.79 14.14
N SER A 135 11.94 -0.67 14.86
CA SER A 135 11.73 -0.69 16.31
C SER A 135 10.39 -1.32 16.71
N LEU A 136 9.35 -1.10 15.88
CA LEU A 136 8.02 -1.69 16.05
C LEU A 136 7.98 -3.16 15.61
N SER A 137 8.70 -3.51 14.55
CA SER A 137 8.81 -4.88 14.04
C SER A 137 10.25 -5.21 13.63
N PRO A 138 11.06 -5.75 14.56
CA PRO A 138 12.48 -6.02 14.31
C PRO A 138 12.79 -7.04 13.22
N HIS A 139 11.80 -7.81 12.77
CA HIS A 139 11.94 -8.80 11.69
C HIS A 139 11.26 -8.33 10.39
N TYR A 140 10.86 -7.06 10.29
CA TYR A 140 10.26 -6.53 9.08
C TYR A 140 11.31 -6.38 7.98
N TYR A 141 11.36 -7.39 7.11
CA TYR A 141 12.41 -7.53 6.10
C TYR A 141 12.54 -6.29 5.20
N ASP A 142 11.43 -5.77 4.68
CA ASP A 142 11.45 -4.61 3.78
C ASP A 142 11.99 -3.36 4.46
N ALA A 143 11.56 -3.07 5.70
CA ALA A 143 12.07 -1.94 6.47
C ALA A 143 13.57 -2.07 6.79
N LEU A 144 14.05 -3.27 7.13
CA LEU A 144 15.47 -3.52 7.35
C LEU A 144 16.30 -3.38 6.08
N PHE A 145 15.79 -3.86 4.95
CA PHE A 145 16.45 -3.74 3.66
C PHE A 145 16.55 -2.26 3.25
N ASN A 146 15.44 -1.52 3.39
CA ASN A 146 15.39 -0.09 3.09
C ASN A 146 16.28 0.73 4.03
N LEU A 147 16.30 0.41 5.34
CA LEU A 147 17.18 1.06 6.31
C LEU A 147 18.65 0.84 5.96
N ARG A 148 19.03 -0.39 5.59
CA ARG A 148 20.39 -0.72 5.16
C ARG A 148 20.81 0.13 3.96
N ASP A 149 19.97 0.21 2.94
CA ASP A 149 20.28 0.97 1.72
C ASP A 149 20.35 2.47 2.01
N THR A 150 19.48 2.97 2.88
CA THR A 150 19.53 4.35 3.39
C THR A 150 20.84 4.63 4.15
N TYR A 151 21.30 3.71 4.99
CA TYR A 151 22.60 3.84 5.64
C TYR A 151 23.79 3.77 4.67
N GLN A 152 23.67 3.10 3.52
CA GLN A 152 24.69 3.16 2.47
C GLN A 152 24.78 4.57 1.89
N GLU A 153 23.65 5.18 1.53
CA GLU A 153 23.58 6.56 1.04
C GLU A 153 24.16 7.55 2.07
N LEU A 154 23.89 7.33 3.36
CA LEU A 154 24.44 8.13 4.47
C LEU A 154 25.90 7.81 4.83
N ASN A 155 26.55 6.84 4.17
CA ASN A 155 27.87 6.32 4.53
C ASN A 155 27.98 5.81 5.98
N ASN A 156 26.87 5.42 6.60
CA ASN A 156 26.82 4.85 7.94
C ASN A 156 27.18 3.35 7.93
N LYS A 157 28.48 3.05 7.90
CA LYS A 157 28.98 1.67 7.85
C LYS A 157 28.55 0.80 9.03
N ALA A 158 28.41 1.39 10.22
CA ALA A 158 27.99 0.65 11.41
C ALA A 158 26.52 0.21 11.28
N GLY A 159 25.65 1.13 10.85
CA GLY A 159 24.24 0.84 10.58
C GLY A 159 24.05 -0.24 9.52
N VAL A 160 24.80 -0.18 8.41
CA VAL A 160 24.77 -1.22 7.36
C VAL A 160 25.12 -2.60 7.92
N GLN A 161 26.16 -2.69 8.76
CA GLN A 161 26.56 -3.96 9.38
C GLN A 161 25.50 -4.49 10.34
N GLU A 162 24.84 -3.61 11.09
CA GLU A 162 23.74 -3.97 11.97
C GLU A 162 22.57 -4.57 11.20
N CYS A 163 22.09 -3.86 10.17
CA CYS A 163 20.98 -4.33 9.34
C CYS A 163 21.30 -5.68 8.66
N ASN A 164 22.52 -5.87 8.15
CA ASN A 164 22.93 -7.14 7.56
C ASN A 164 22.86 -8.30 8.57
N ARG A 165 23.29 -8.09 9.81
CA ARG A 165 23.22 -9.11 10.85
C ARG A 165 21.78 -9.48 11.19
N MET A 166 20.90 -8.48 11.27
CA MET A 166 19.47 -8.70 11.50
C MET A 166 18.84 -9.47 10.32
N LEU A 167 19.09 -9.06 9.07
CA LEU A 167 18.62 -9.74 7.87
C LEU A 167 19.09 -11.20 7.78
N GLU A 168 20.34 -11.48 8.17
CA GLU A 168 20.85 -12.86 8.24
C GLU A 168 20.16 -13.71 9.31
N SER A 169 19.77 -13.11 10.43
CA SER A 169 19.04 -13.84 11.48
C SER A 169 17.65 -14.29 11.02
N ILE A 170 16.95 -13.46 10.24
CA ILE A 170 15.63 -13.78 9.67
C ILE A 170 15.72 -15.00 8.74
N LYS A 171 16.73 -15.04 7.86
CA LYS A 171 16.91 -16.15 6.91
C LYS A 171 17.22 -17.50 7.56
N LYS A 172 17.65 -17.51 8.83
CA LYS A 172 17.94 -18.74 9.57
C LYS A 172 16.71 -19.31 10.28
N THR A 173 15.61 -18.56 10.33
CA THR A 173 14.37 -18.93 11.01
C THR A 173 13.25 -19.41 10.07
N GLU A 174 13.47 -19.38 8.75
CA GLU A 174 12.61 -19.96 7.71
C GLU A 174 13.07 -21.36 7.30
#